data_AF-A0A350AX55-F1
#
_entry.id   AF-A0A350AX55-F1
#
_cell.length_a   1.000
_cell.length_b   1.000
_cell.length_c   1.000
_cell.angle_alpha   90.00
_cell.angle_beta   90.00
_cell.angle_gamma   90.00
#
_symmetry.space_group_name_H-M   'P 1'
#
loop_
_entity.id
_entity.type
_entity.pdbx_description
1 polymer ?
#
loop_
_entity_poly.entity_id
_entity_poly.type
_entity_poly.pdbx_seq_one_letter_code
_entity_poly.pdbx_strand_id
1 'polypeptide(L)'
;TVSEATVQIKIGDEIHHTVAEASGPVGALDDALRKAIAPVFPEIMEVELIDFKVRILESQHGADAIIRVQIESTDGNEIWGTVGASDNIIEATWEALVDSVEYKILLDSEKG
;
A
#
# COMPACT_ATOMS: atom_id res chain seq x y z
N THR A 1 7.38 15.61 -9.78
CA THR A 1 6.80 16.46 -8.71
C THR A 1 7.03 15.73 -7.41
N VAL A 2 7.52 16.41 -6.37
CA VAL A 2 7.62 15.80 -5.03
C VAL A 2 6.23 15.81 -4.40
N SER A 3 5.86 14.71 -3.77
CA SER A 3 4.60 14.59 -3.02
C SER A 3 4.92 14.14 -1.61
N GLU A 4 4.15 14.63 -0.65
CA GLU A 4 4.20 14.25 0.76
C GLU A 4 2.93 13.46 1.10
N ALA A 5 3.06 12.43 1.93
CA ALA A 5 1.94 11.72 2.53
C ALA A 5 2.18 11.56 4.03
N THR A 6 1.07 11.55 4.76
CA THR A 6 1.02 11.35 6.20
C THR A 6 0.17 10.14 6.51
N VAL A 7 0.69 9.21 7.32
CA VAL A 7 0.00 7.99 7.71
C VAL A 7 -0.07 7.93 9.24
N GLN A 8 -1.25 7.60 9.74
CA GLN A 8 -1.47 7.29 11.15
C GLN A 8 -2.09 5.91 11.27
N ILE A 9 -1.39 4.99 11.93
CA ILE A 9 -1.89 3.63 12.19
C ILE A 9 -1.80 3.33 13.68
N LYS A 10 -2.60 2.38 14.14
CA LYS A 10 -2.57 1.88 15.50
C LYS A 10 -2.03 0.45 15.49
N ILE A 11 -0.95 0.19 16.22
CA ILE A 11 -0.38 -1.15 16.39
C ILE A 11 -0.44 -1.49 17.87
N GLY A 12 -1.22 -2.52 18.23
CA GLY A 12 -1.53 -2.80 19.63
C GLY A 12 -2.23 -1.60 20.29
N ASP A 13 -1.63 -1.02 21.33
CA ASP A 13 -2.13 0.17 22.01
C ASP A 13 -1.41 1.46 21.59
N GLU A 14 -0.42 1.38 20.70
CA GLU A 14 0.39 2.52 20.27
C GLU A 14 -0.11 3.09 18.94
N ILE A 15 -0.10 4.42 18.83
CA ILE A 15 -0.40 5.13 17.59
C ILE A 15 0.93 5.57 16.96
N HIS A 16 1.19 5.11 15.74
CA HIS A 16 2.34 5.50 14.95
C HIS A 16 1.89 6.52 13.91
N HIS A 17 2.54 7.69 13.91
CA HIS A 17 2.27 8.77 12.97
C HIS A 17 3.55 9.06 12.21
N THR A 18 3.53 8.85 10.90
CA THR A 18 4.68 8.99 10.02
C THR A 18 4.38 9.89 8.84
N VAL A 19 5.43 10.52 8.33
CA VAL A 19 5.41 11.34 7.13
C VAL A 19 6.50 10.86 6.19
N ALA A 20 6.22 10.85 4.90
CA ALA A 20 7.21 10.59 3.87
C ALA A 20 7.00 11.45 2.64
N GLU A 21 8.12 11.75 1.97
CA GLU A 21 8.16 12.43 0.69
C GLU A 21 8.72 11.48 -0.37
N ALA A 22 8.10 11.43 -1.54
CA ALA A 22 8.59 10.65 -2.67
C ALA A 22 8.28 11.31 -4.01
N SER A 23 8.76 10.70 -5.09
CA SER A 23 8.41 11.09 -6.47
C SER A 23 7.00 10.60 -6.81
N GLY A 24 5.99 11.31 -6.28
CA GLY A 24 4.58 11.07 -6.54
C GLY A 24 3.82 10.57 -5.30
N PRO A 25 2.48 10.72 -5.30
CA PRO A 25 1.66 10.50 -4.11
C PRO A 25 1.62 9.02 -3.68
N VAL A 26 1.66 8.09 -4.62
CA VAL A 26 1.64 6.65 -4.31
C VAL A 26 2.90 6.23 -3.58
N GLY A 27 4.09 6.65 -4.07
CA GLY A 27 5.36 6.36 -3.40
C GLY A 27 5.43 6.99 -2.02
N ALA A 28 4.91 8.22 -1.86
CA ALA A 28 4.91 8.89 -0.57
C ALA A 28 4.01 8.16 0.45
N LEU A 29 2.85 7.67 -0.01
CA LEU A 29 1.92 6.90 0.82
C LEU A 29 2.50 5.54 1.22
N ASP A 30 3.11 4.83 0.27
CA ASP A 30 3.80 3.56 0.50
C ASP A 30 4.96 3.72 1.50
N ASP A 31 5.84 4.70 1.29
CA ASP A 31 6.95 5.00 2.21
C ASP A 31 6.45 5.35 3.62
N ALA A 32 5.39 6.17 3.72
CA ALA A 32 4.82 6.55 5.01
C ALA A 32 4.23 5.34 5.74
N LEU A 33 3.52 4.46 5.02
CA LEU A 33 2.95 3.23 5.54
C LEU A 33 4.04 2.28 6.06
N ARG A 34 5.05 1.97 5.24
CA ARG A 34 6.16 1.09 5.64
C ARG A 34 6.90 1.63 6.86
N LYS A 35 7.19 2.94 6.89
CA LYS A 35 7.80 3.59 8.07
C LYS A 35 6.94 3.48 9.33
N ALA A 36 5.62 3.49 9.21
CA ALA A 36 4.73 3.39 10.36
C ALA A 36 4.74 1.99 10.98
N ILE A 37 4.96 0.96 10.16
CA ILE A 37 4.92 -0.46 10.53
C ILE A 37 6.30 -0.98 10.95
N ALA A 38 7.37 -0.43 10.37
CA ALA A 38 8.76 -0.80 10.62
C ALA A 38 9.20 -0.89 12.10
N PRO A 39 8.67 -0.10 13.06
CA PRO A 39 9.01 -0.26 14.47
C PRO A 39 8.66 -1.63 15.05
N VAL A 40 7.66 -2.32 14.47
CA VAL A 40 7.17 -3.63 14.93
C VAL A 40 7.58 -4.75 13.97
N PHE A 41 7.59 -4.48 12.66
CA PHE A 41 8.01 -5.42 11.61
C PHE A 41 9.09 -4.79 10.73
N PRO A 42 10.37 -4.75 11.18
CA PRO A 42 11.46 -4.07 10.46
C PRO A 42 11.68 -4.56 9.02
N GLU A 43 11.39 -5.83 8.76
CA GLU A 43 11.49 -6.50 7.46
C GLU A 43 10.60 -5.85 6.39
N ILE A 44 9.58 -5.09 6.78
CA ILE A 44 8.74 -4.36 5.83
C ILE A 44 9.49 -3.27 5.06
N MET A 45 10.64 -2.82 5.59
CA MET A 45 11.48 -1.84 4.92
C MET A 45 12.17 -2.41 3.68
N GLU A 46 12.23 -3.73 3.53
CA GLU A 46 12.76 -4.40 2.33
C GLU A 46 11.73 -4.43 1.19
N VAL A 47 10.46 -4.11 1.47
CA VAL A 47 9.40 -4.10 0.45
C VAL A 47 9.56 -2.91 -0.48
N GLU A 48 9.56 -3.19 -1.78
CA GLU A 48 9.58 -2.21 -2.87
C GLU A 48 8.34 -2.37 -3.76
N LEU A 49 7.70 -1.25 -4.09
CA LEU A 49 6.63 -1.18 -5.09
C LEU A 49 7.24 -1.17 -6.50
N ILE A 50 6.99 -2.22 -7.29
CA ILE A 50 7.60 -2.41 -8.61
C ILE A 50 6.64 -2.22 -9.78
N ASP A 51 5.32 -2.30 -9.55
CA ASP A 51 4.31 -2.00 -10.57
C ASP A 51 3.05 -1.37 -9.94
N PHE A 52 2.42 -0.47 -10.69
CA PHE A 52 1.18 0.21 -10.28
C PHE A 52 0.28 0.42 -11.50
N LYS A 53 -0.89 -0.24 -11.49
CA LYS A 53 -1.83 -0.22 -12.60
C LYS A 53 -3.23 0.13 -12.13
N VAL A 54 -3.82 1.13 -12.77
CA VAL A 54 -5.20 1.57 -12.51
C VAL A 54 -6.10 1.14 -13.66
N ARG A 55 -7.27 0.58 -13.33
CA ARG A 55 -8.34 0.27 -14.28
C ARG A 55 -9.64 0.87 -13.79
N ILE A 56 -10.30 1.65 -14.64
CA ILE A 56 -11.64 2.17 -14.37
C ILE A 56 -12.63 1.18 -14.96
N LEU A 57 -13.53 0.66 -14.14
CA LEU A 57 -14.60 -0.24 -14.52
C LEU A 57 -15.90 0.57 -14.59
N GLU A 58 -16.43 0.71 -15.80
CA GLU A 58 -17.73 1.37 -16.02
C GLU A 58 -18.85 0.44 -15.55
N SER A 59 -19.75 0.96 -14.71
CA SER A 59 -21.01 0.28 -14.41
C SER A 59 -22.02 0.55 -15.53
N GLN A 60 -22.91 -0.40 -15.79
CA GLN A 60 -23.93 -0.28 -16.85
C GLN A 60 -25.02 0.77 -16.54
N HIS A 61 -25.02 1.37 -15.35
CA HIS A 61 -25.97 2.38 -14.89
C HIS A 61 -25.19 3.58 -14.34
N GLY A 62 -25.01 4.63 -15.15
CA GLY A 62 -24.59 6.01 -14.80
C GLY A 62 -23.76 6.31 -13.54
N ALA A 63 -22.67 7.08 -13.73
CA ALA A 63 -21.84 7.77 -12.72
C ALA A 63 -21.09 6.92 -11.67
N ASP A 64 -21.52 5.69 -11.37
CA ASP A 64 -20.84 4.80 -10.40
C ASP A 64 -19.70 4.04 -11.10
N ALA A 65 -18.54 4.67 -11.25
CA ALA A 65 -17.34 4.01 -11.77
C ALA A 65 -16.53 3.40 -10.62
N ILE A 66 -16.21 2.11 -10.71
CA ILE A 66 -15.31 1.45 -9.75
C ILE A 66 -13.88 1.61 -10.27
N ILE A 67 -12.99 2.13 -9.44
CA ILE A 67 -11.57 2.22 -9.69
C ILE A 67 -10.90 1.01 -9.06
N ARG A 68 -10.30 0.16 -9.89
CA ARG A 68 -9.48 -0.97 -9.46
C ARG A 68 -8.01 -0.62 -9.58
N VAL A 69 -7.29 -0.68 -8.46
CA VAL A 69 -5.85 -0.48 -8.40
C VAL A 69 -5.20 -1.84 -8.17
N GLN A 70 -4.26 -2.20 -9.03
CA GLN A 70 -3.41 -3.38 -8.87
C GLN A 70 -1.98 -2.90 -8.64
N ILE A 71 -1.34 -3.43 -7.61
CA ILE A 71 0.07 -3.20 -7.35
C ILE A 71 0.84 -4.51 -7.35
N GLU A 72 2.12 -4.44 -7.69
CA GLU A 72 3.07 -5.54 -7.48
C GLU A 72 4.21 -5.04 -6.59
N SER A 73 4.55 -5.87 -5.60
CA SER A 73 5.57 -5.60 -4.59
C SER A 73 6.58 -6.74 -4.56
N THR A 74 7.80 -6.44 -4.09
CA THR A 74 8.86 -7.42 -3.90
C THR A 74 9.66 -7.12 -2.65
N ASP A 75 10.26 -8.14 -2.04
CA ASP A 75 11.27 -8.02 -0.98
C ASP A 75 12.69 -8.37 -1.48
N GLY A 76 12.85 -8.46 -2.81
CA GLY A 76 14.07 -8.94 -3.48
C GLY A 76 14.16 -10.46 -3.61
N ASN A 77 13.32 -11.24 -2.93
CA ASN A 77 13.27 -12.70 -3.02
C ASN A 77 11.99 -13.18 -3.72
N GLU A 78 10.85 -12.64 -3.33
CA GLU A 78 9.53 -12.98 -3.85
C GLU A 78 8.86 -11.75 -4.45
N ILE A 79 7.93 -12.00 -5.36
CA ILE A 79 7.08 -10.98 -5.96
C ILE A 79 5.63 -11.37 -5.70
N TRP A 80 4.83 -10.43 -5.21
CA TRP A 80 3.40 -10.63 -4.98
C TRP A 80 2.62 -9.43 -5.51
N GLY A 81 1.34 -9.67 -5.76
CA GLY A 81 0.43 -8.65 -6.26
C GLY A 81 -0.83 -8.58 -5.43
N THR A 82 -1.30 -7.36 -5.19
CA THR A 82 -2.53 -7.07 -4.44
C THR A 82 -3.41 -6.11 -5.23
N VAL A 83 -4.68 -6.05 -4.83
CA VAL A 83 -5.71 -5.33 -5.57
C VAL A 83 -6.64 -4.64 -4.59
N GLY A 84 -6.78 -3.32 -4.71
CA GLY A 84 -7.83 -2.55 -4.06
C GLY A 84 -8.88 -2.08 -5.06
N ALA A 85 -10.10 -1.87 -4.60
CA ALA A 85 -11.20 -1.48 -5.47
C ALA A 85 -12.21 -0.59 -4.73
N SER A 86 -12.30 0.67 -5.15
CA SER A 86 -13.19 1.68 -4.56
C SER A 86 -13.66 2.64 -5.65
N ASP A 87 -14.69 3.44 -5.39
CA ASP A 87 -15.04 4.59 -6.22
C ASP A 87 -14.01 5.74 -6.10
N ASN A 88 -13.08 5.65 -5.15
CA ASN A 88 -12.00 6.59 -4.89
C ASN A 88 -10.62 5.97 -5.14
N ILE A 89 -9.82 6.62 -5.99
CA ILE A 89 -8.47 6.16 -6.35
C ILE A 89 -7.53 6.07 -5.14
N ILE A 90 -7.67 6.97 -4.17
CA ILE A 90 -6.80 7.00 -2.98
C ILE A 90 -7.15 5.82 -2.07
N GLU A 91 -8.44 5.55 -1.88
CA GLU A 91 -8.90 4.41 -1.08
C GLU A 91 -8.51 3.08 -1.74
N ALA A 92 -8.75 2.91 -3.04
CA ALA A 92 -8.33 1.72 -3.77
C ALA A 92 -6.81 1.52 -3.73
N THR A 93 -6.03 2.61 -3.75
CA THR A 93 -4.57 2.53 -3.60
C THR A 93 -4.18 2.13 -2.18
N TRP A 94 -4.83 2.71 -1.16
CA TRP A 94 -4.57 2.41 0.24
C TRP A 94 -4.86 0.94 0.57
N GLU A 95 -6.01 0.42 0.14
CA GLU A 95 -6.35 -1.01 0.30
C GLU A 95 -5.29 -1.91 -0.32
N ALA A 96 -4.88 -1.65 -1.57
CA ALA A 96 -3.87 -2.45 -2.23
C ALA A 96 -2.52 -2.44 -1.47
N LEU A 97 -2.09 -1.27 -0.98
CA LEU A 97 -0.84 -1.11 -0.22
C LEU A 97 -0.89 -1.83 1.13
N VAL A 98 -1.99 -1.70 1.87
CA VAL A 98 -2.17 -2.38 3.16
C VAL A 98 -2.16 -3.89 2.96
N ASP A 99 -2.93 -4.41 2.01
CA ASP A 99 -2.97 -5.83 1.69
C ASP A 99 -1.58 -6.36 1.32
N SER A 100 -0.78 -5.57 0.59
CA SER A 100 0.58 -5.96 0.20
C SER A 100 1.51 -6.10 1.40
N VAL A 101 1.43 -5.16 2.34
CA VAL A 101 2.22 -5.19 3.57
C VAL A 101 1.78 -6.32 4.49
N GLU A 102 0.47 -6.53 4.66
CA GLU A 102 -0.08 -7.64 5.44
C GLU A 102 0.35 -8.99 4.87
N TYR A 103 0.34 -9.13 3.55
CA TYR A 103 0.79 -10.35 2.88
C TYR A 103 2.27 -10.63 3.15
N LYS A 104 3.14 -9.61 3.13
CA LYS A 104 4.55 -9.77 3.48
C LYS A 104 4.73 -10.27 4.93
N ILE A 105 4.03 -9.65 5.87
CA ILE A 105 4.10 -10.04 7.29
C ILE A 105 3.63 -11.50 7.45
N LEU A 106 2.58 -11.91 6.73
CA LEU A 106 2.12 -13.30 6.74
C LEU A 106 3.18 -14.25 6.17
N LEU A 107 3.76 -13.93 5.01
CA LEU A 107 4.82 -14.74 4.40
C LEU A 107 6.02 -14.95 5.33
N ASP A 108 6.44 -13.93 6.06
CA ASP A 108 7.55 -14.03 6.99
C ASP A 108 7.19 -14.86 8.22
N SER A 109 5.95 -14.77 8.68
CA SER A 109 5.46 -15.57 9.81
C SER A 109 5.42 -17.08 9.51
N GLU A 110 5.24 -17.48 8.25
CA GLU A 110 5.25 -18.89 7.82
C GLU A 110 6.65 -19.46 7.62
N LYS A 111 7.68 -18.60 7.50
CA LYS A 111 9.09 -19.00 7.34
C LYS A 111 9.81 -19.23 8.68
N GLY A 112 9.21 -18.84 9.81
CA GLY A 112 9.73 -19.03 11.17
C GLY A 112 9.23 -20.31 11.84
#